data_AF-A0A7J2LY01-F1
#
_entry.id   AF-A0A7J2LY01-F1
#
_cell.length_a   1.000
_cell.length_b   1.000
_cell.length_c   1.000
_cell.angle_alpha   90.00
_cell.angle_beta   90.00
_cell.angle_gamma   90.00
#
_symmetry.space_group_name_H-M   'P 1'
#
loop_
_entity.id
_entity.type
_entity.pdbx_description
1 polymer ?
#
loop_
_entity_poly.entity_id
_entity_poly.type
_entity_poly.pdbx_seq_one_letter_code
_entity_poly.pdbx_strand_id
1 'polypeptide(L)'
;MVFVLGIAGSGKTTLTHALVSWLQDRGLDVRAVNLDPGAKTLPYDPALDVREIVTVDELMEKRGLGPNGAILEAVEVMAGRRSDLIREMEGINADYLVI
;
A
#
# COMPACT_ATOMS: atom_id res chain seq x y z
N MET A 1 1.83 -6.64 12.85
CA MET A 1 1.84 -5.61 11.80
C MET A 1 2.98 -4.65 12.04
N VAL A 2 3.67 -4.21 11.00
CA VAL A 2 4.74 -3.22 11.00
C VAL A 2 4.34 -2.13 10.00
N PHE A 3 4.30 -0.88 10.44
CA PHE A 3 3.94 0.26 9.57
C PHE A 3 5.18 1.06 9.20
N VAL A 4 5.40 1.26 7.90
CA VAL A 4 6.51 2.03 7.35
C VAL A 4 6.02 3.43 6.97
N LEU A 5 6.22 4.39 7.88
CA LEU A 5 5.81 5.78 7.70
C LEU A 5 6.98 6.70 7.38
N GLY A 6 6.71 7.81 6.71
CA GLY A 6 7.73 8.77 6.30
C GLY A 6 7.28 9.67 5.15
N ILE A 7 8.01 10.77 4.94
CA ILE A 7 7.74 11.73 3.87
C ILE A 7 7.92 11.11 2.47
N ALA A 8 7.36 11.75 1.45
CA ALA A 8 7.62 11.35 0.06
C ALA A 8 9.14 11.36 -0.22
N GLY A 9 9.64 10.32 -0.89
CA GLY A 9 11.07 10.17 -1.18
C GLY A 9 11.94 9.66 -0.02
N SER A 10 11.42 9.42 1.18
CA SER A 10 12.21 8.90 2.31
C SER A 10 12.64 7.43 2.20
N GLY A 11 12.28 6.74 1.10
CA GLY A 11 12.67 5.35 0.86
C GLY A 11 11.74 4.28 1.45
N LYS A 12 10.50 4.61 1.83
CA LYS A 12 9.54 3.66 2.43
C LYS A 12 9.35 2.38 1.62
N THR A 13 9.09 2.50 0.32
CA THR A 13 8.86 1.37 -0.58
C THR A 13 10.11 0.49 -0.70
N THR A 14 11.29 1.10 -0.77
CA THR A 14 12.58 0.40 -0.79
C THR A 14 12.83 -0.34 0.52
N LEU A 15 12.56 0.30 1.67
CA LEU A 15 12.68 -0.30 2.98
C LEU A 15 11.71 -1.48 3.15
N THR A 16 10.46 -1.33 2.69
CA THR A 16 9.45 -2.39 2.72
C THR A 16 9.93 -3.62 1.96
N HIS A 17 10.42 -3.44 0.73
CA HIS A 17 11.01 -4.54 -0.05
C HIS A 17 12.15 -5.24 0.69
N ALA A 18 13.14 -4.46 1.14
CA ALA A 18 14.33 -4.99 1.80
C ALA A 18 13.97 -5.74 3.10
N LEU A 19 13.05 -5.20 3.89
CA LEU A 19 12.61 -5.81 5.15
C LEU A 19 11.85 -7.11 4.91
N VAL A 20 10.90 -7.12 3.96
CA VAL A 20 10.13 -8.32 3.64
C VAL A 20 11.05 -9.43 3.13
N SER A 21 11.92 -9.13 2.17
CA SER A 21 12.91 -10.07 1.64
C SER A 21 13.82 -10.63 2.75
N TRP A 22 14.37 -9.75 3.60
CA TRP A 22 15.26 -10.15 4.69
C TRP A 22 14.60 -11.06 5.74
N LEU A 23 13.31 -10.85 6.03
CA LEU A 23 12.54 -11.69 6.96
C LEU A 23 12.17 -13.04 6.32
N GLN A 24 11.78 -13.04 5.05
CA GLN A 24 11.47 -14.26 4.30
C GLN A 24 12.69 -15.17 4.19
N ASP A 25 13.88 -14.61 3.94
CA ASP A 25 15.16 -15.34 3.93
C ASP A 25 15.48 -16.03 5.27
N ARG A 26 14.83 -15.63 6.37
CA ARG A 26 14.95 -16.21 7.71
C ARG A 26 13.85 -17.22 8.04
N GLY A 27 13.01 -17.55 7.07
CA GLY A 27 11.95 -18.54 7.21
C GLY A 27 10.69 -18.00 7.91
N LEU A 28 10.53 -16.69 8.01
CA LEU A 28 9.30 -16.07 8.51
C LEU A 28 8.30 -15.88 7.36
N ASP A 29 7.02 -16.17 7.60
CA ASP A 29 5.95 -15.85 6.65
C ASP A 29 5.61 -14.36 6.78
N VAL A 30 6.10 -13.56 5.84
CA VAL A 30 5.91 -12.12 5.84
C VAL A 30 5.31 -11.68 4.52
N ARG A 31 4.30 -10.80 4.61
CA ARG A 31 3.60 -10.25 3.44
C ARG A 31 3.64 -8.74 3.45
N ALA A 32 3.85 -8.15 2.27
CA ALA A 32 3.75 -6.71 2.07
C ALA A 32 2.29 -6.33 1.83
N VAL A 33 1.88 -5.13 2.26
CA VAL A 33 0.60 -4.51 1.94
C VAL A 33 0.89 -3.12 1.41
N ASN A 34 0.37 -2.78 0.22
CA ASN A 34 0.50 -1.44 -0.32
C ASN A 34 -0.76 -0.62 -0.07
N LEU A 35 -0.64 0.43 0.75
CA LEU A 35 -1.69 1.43 0.97
C LEU A 35 -1.42 2.76 0.26
N ASP A 36 -0.42 2.84 -0.63
CA ASP A 36 -0.12 4.05 -1.40
C ASP A 36 -0.79 4.00 -2.80
N PRO A 37 -1.88 4.78 -3.04
CA PRO A 37 -2.56 4.83 -4.33
C PRO A 37 -1.77 5.62 -5.40
N GLY A 38 -0.71 6.33 -5.00
CA GLY A 38 0.18 7.09 -5.89
C GLY A 38 1.41 6.30 -6.35
N ALA A 39 1.62 5.09 -5.85
CA ALA A 39 2.79 4.28 -6.18
C ALA A 39 2.75 3.79 -7.65
N LYS A 40 3.73 4.23 -8.45
CA LYS A 40 3.82 3.85 -9.87
C LYS A 40 4.29 2.41 -10.07
N THR A 41 5.32 2.02 -9.32
CA THR A 41 5.91 0.68 -9.38
C THR A 41 6.23 0.22 -7.97
N LEU A 42 6.10 -1.09 -7.74
CA LEU A 42 6.47 -1.72 -6.48
C LEU A 42 7.58 -2.73 -6.74
N PRO A 43 8.67 -2.72 -5.94
CA PRO A 43 9.73 -3.71 -6.01
C PRO A 43 9.38 -5.02 -5.27
N TYR A 44 8.16 -5.17 -4.78
CA TYR A 44 7.66 -6.34 -4.07
C TYR A 44 6.27 -6.71 -4.58
N ASP A 45 5.84 -7.95 -4.30
CA ASP A 45 4.51 -8.46 -4.60
C ASP A 45 3.61 -8.34 -3.35
N PRO A 46 2.72 -7.34 -3.28
CA PRO A 46 1.87 -7.14 -2.12
C PRO A 46 0.74 -8.17 -2.04
N ALA A 47 0.43 -8.64 -0.83
CA ALA A 47 -0.74 -9.48 -0.58
C ALA A 47 -2.07 -8.69 -0.64
N LEU A 48 -2.00 -7.36 -0.48
CA LEU A 48 -3.10 -6.43 -0.69
C LEU A 48 -2.54 -5.15 -1.32
N ASP A 49 -3.14 -4.70 -2.41
CA ASP A 49 -2.74 -3.48 -3.11
C ASP A 49 -3.94 -2.56 -3.34
N VAL A 50 -3.92 -1.38 -2.70
CA VAL A 50 -5.01 -0.42 -2.83
C VAL A 50 -5.16 0.14 -4.24
N ARG A 51 -4.14 -0.01 -5.10
CA ARG A 51 -4.19 0.41 -6.50
C ARG A 51 -5.21 -0.37 -7.33
N GLU A 52 -5.63 -1.55 -6.86
CA GLU A 52 -6.75 -2.31 -7.46
C GLU A 52 -8.12 -1.66 -7.19
N ILE A 53 -8.20 -0.80 -6.18
CA ILE A 53 -9.42 -0.07 -5.80
C ILE A 53 -9.42 1.32 -6.43
N VAL A 54 -8.29 2.03 -6.31
CA VAL A 54 -8.15 3.41 -6.78
C VAL A 54 -6.69 3.78 -7.00
N THR A 55 -6.42 4.52 -8.08
CA THR A 55 -5.09 5.12 -8.31
C THR A 55 -5.19 6.63 -8.43
N VAL A 56 -4.13 7.33 -8.03
CA VAL A 56 -4.06 8.79 -8.17
C VAL A 56 -4.15 9.21 -9.64
N ASP A 57 -3.52 8.47 -10.55
CA ASP A 57 -3.54 8.78 -11.98
C ASP A 57 -4.94 8.70 -12.58
N GLU A 58 -5.68 7.65 -12.24
CA GLU A 58 -7.06 7.48 -12.68
C GLU A 58 -7.93 8.66 -12.23
N LEU A 59 -7.77 9.12 -11.00
CA LEU A 59 -8.54 10.24 -10.47
C LEU A 59 -8.15 11.57 -11.12
N MET A 60 -6.85 11.78 -11.38
CA MET A 60 -6.38 12.95 -12.13
C MET A 60 -7.00 12.99 -13.53
N GLU A 61 -6.99 11.87 -14.25
CA GLU A 61 -7.52 11.77 -15.62
C GLU A 61 -9.05 11.88 -15.67
N LYS A 62 -9.76 11.07 -14.87
CA LYS A 62 -11.23 10.97 -14.95
C LYS A 62 -11.94 12.19 -14.37
N ARG A 63 -11.35 12.85 -13.38
CA ARG A 63 -12.00 13.95 -12.65
C ARG A 63 -11.32 15.31 -12.85
N GLY A 64 -10.27 15.37 -13.67
CA GLY A 64 -9.54 16.61 -13.95
C GLY A 64 -8.86 17.20 -12.70
N LEU A 65 -8.50 16.36 -11.74
CA LEU A 65 -7.89 16.78 -10.48
C LEU A 65 -6.39 17.01 -10.66
N GLY A 66 -5.86 17.99 -9.93
CA GLY A 66 -4.42 18.10 -9.71
C GLY A 66 -3.91 16.98 -8.79
N PRO A 67 -2.59 16.74 -8.71
CA PRO A 67 -2.00 15.62 -7.96
C PRO A 67 -2.45 15.54 -6.50
N ASN A 68 -2.47 16.68 -5.79
CA ASN A 68 -2.86 16.73 -4.39
C ASN A 68 -4.35 16.48 -4.19
N GLY A 69 -5.19 16.97 -5.11
CA GLY A 69 -6.64 16.73 -5.06
C GLY A 69 -6.96 15.26 -5.30
N ALA A 70 -6.27 14.63 -6.25
CA ALA A 70 -6.41 13.21 -6.53
C ALA A 70 -5.93 12.34 -5.35
N ILE A 71 -4.86 12.71 -4.64
CA ILE A 71 -4.42 12.01 -3.41
C ILE A 71 -5.50 12.10 -2.32
N LEU A 72 -6.04 13.29 -2.07
CA LEU A 72 -7.08 13.49 -1.05
C LEU A 72 -8.32 12.63 -1.37
N GLU A 73 -8.75 12.65 -2.62
CA GLU A 73 -9.91 11.88 -3.05
C GLU A 73 -9.65 10.36 -3.03
N ALA A 74 -8.43 9.92 -3.37
CA ALA A 74 -8.05 8.51 -3.22
C ALA A 74 -8.17 8.05 -1.76
N VAL A 75 -7.74 8.88 -0.79
CA VAL A 75 -7.89 8.60 0.64
C VAL A 75 -9.38 8.54 1.04
N GLU A 76 -10.24 9.40 0.49
CA GLU A 76 -11.69 9.34 0.73
C GLU A 76 -12.31 8.03 0.22
N VAL A 77 -11.95 7.60 -1.00
CA VAL A 77 -12.38 6.32 -1.57
C VAL A 77 -11.93 5.16 -0.68
N MET A 78 -10.68 5.17 -0.23
CA MET A 78 -10.14 4.16 0.70
C MET A 78 -10.90 4.16 2.03
N ALA A 79 -11.18 5.33 2.61
CA ALA A 79 -11.92 5.45 3.87
C ALA A 79 -13.36 4.93 3.76
N GLY A 80 -13.98 5.08 2.57
CA GLY A 80 -15.27 4.49 2.23
C GLY A 80 -15.25 2.96 2.21
N ARG A 81 -14.10 2.35 1.87
CA ARG A 81 -13.88 0.89 1.85
C ARG A 81 -13.10 0.35 3.05
N ARG A 82 -12.91 1.14 4.11
CA ARG A 82 -12.06 0.76 5.25
C ARG A 82 -12.42 -0.61 5.85
N SER A 83 -13.71 -0.93 5.91
CA SER A 83 -14.18 -2.18 6.53
C SER A 83 -13.80 -3.40 5.70
N ASP A 84 -13.81 -3.28 4.37
CA ASP A 84 -13.41 -4.34 3.46
C ASP A 84 -11.89 -4.51 3.50
N LEU A 85 -11.14 -3.39 3.43
CA LEU A 85 -9.69 -3.38 3.55
C LEU A 85 -9.20 -4.03 4.86
N ILE A 86 -9.81 -3.67 6.00
CA ILE A 86 -9.47 -4.29 7.29
C ILE A 86 -9.76 -5.79 7.26
N ARG A 87 -10.91 -6.20 6.73
CA ARG A 87 -11.28 -7.63 6.66
C ARG A 87 -10.33 -8.42 5.78
N GLU A 88 -9.93 -7.86 4.63
CA GLU A 88 -8.95 -8.49 3.75
C GLU A 88 -7.60 -8.63 4.46
N MET A 89 -7.13 -7.57 5.15
CA MET A 89 -5.89 -7.63 5.92
C MET A 89 -5.93 -8.67 7.05
N GLU A 90 -7.06 -8.78 7.77
CA GLU A 90 -7.27 -9.80 8.81
C GLU A 90 -7.33 -11.22 8.25
N GLY A 91 -7.72 -11.37 6.97
CA GLY A 91 -7.73 -12.65 6.27
C GLY A 91 -6.35 -13.14 5.82
N ILE A 92 -5.32 -12.29 5.86
CA ILE A 92 -3.96 -12.67 5.48
C ILE A 92 -3.28 -13.39 6.65
N ASN A 93 -3.08 -14.68 6.50
CA ASN A 93 -2.31 -15.48 7.45
C ASN A 93 -0.81 -15.29 7.20
N ALA A 94 -0.12 -14.56 8.08
CA ALA A 94 1.32 -14.32 8.03
C ALA A 94 1.85 -14.00 9.45
N ASP A 95 3.11 -14.30 9.74
CA ASP A 95 3.78 -13.89 10.98
C ASP A 95 3.85 -12.36 11.09
N TYR A 96 4.12 -11.69 9.96
CA TYR A 96 4.14 -10.23 9.87
C TYR A 96 3.49 -9.71 8.60
N LEU A 97 2.68 -8.67 8.76
CA LEU A 97 2.29 -7.77 7.68
C LEU A 97 3.14 -6.51 7.75
N VAL A 98 3.84 -6.19 6.67
CA VAL A 98 4.59 -4.93 6.51
C VAL A 98 3.79 -4.03 5.58
N ILE A 99 3.42 -2.86 6.08
CA ILE A 99 2.49 -1.90 5.44
C ILE A 99 3.24 -0.60 5.15
#